data_AF-A0A525ICV5-F1
#
_entry.id   AF-A0A525ICV5-F1
#
_cell.length_a   1.000
_cell.length_b   1.000
_cell.length_c   1.000
_cell.angle_alpha   90.00
_cell.angle_beta   90.00
_cell.angle_gamma   90.00
#
_symmetry.space_group_name_H-M   'P 1'
#
loop_
_entity.id
_entity.type
_entity.pdbx_description
1 polymer ?
#
loop_
_entity_poly.entity_id
_entity_poly.type
_entity_poly.pdbx_seq_one_letter_code
_entity_poly.pdbx_strand_id
1 'polypeptide(L)'
;DIRETFFRMAMNDEETVALIAGGHSFGKTHGAGDPSLVGPAPEGGAIEDQGLGWKSKHGKGFGADAITGGPEVTWTQTPTQWSNAFFDNLFKYEWELTKSPAGAQQWTAKGATASIPDAHDKAKKHVPAMLTTDLALRFDPAYEKISRRFHEHPDQFADAFARAWFKLTHRDMGPVVRYLGPLTPKEILIWQDPVPAADHAPIGEPDIAALKTKILASGLSVAELVSTAWASASTFRGSDKRGGANGARIRLSPQKDWEVNQPRQLVGVLQKLEAIQKDFGKGISLADLIVLAGGAAIEKGAKDAGLDVKVPFAPGRTDATQAQTDAHSFAPLEPRADGFRNYVGGKAQFMAPEEALVDRAQLLKLTAPEMTVLIGGLRVLGANAGGATHGVFTAQPGKLTNDFFVNLLDMGTEWAPAGDGLYEGRDRKSGARKWTATRVDLIFGSHSQLRALAEVYATADAKVRFAKDFAAAWAKVMNADRFDLA
;
A
#
# COMPACT_ATOMS: atom_id res chain seq x y z
N ASP A 1 -8.01 -3.87 -21.79
CA ASP A 1 -7.60 -4.79 -20.71
C ASP A 1 -6.12 -4.69 -20.36
N ILE A 2 -5.19 -5.09 -21.24
CA ILE A 2 -3.73 -5.07 -20.96
C ILE A 2 -3.29 -3.75 -20.31
N ARG A 3 -3.60 -2.60 -20.92
CA ARG A 3 -3.23 -1.27 -20.41
C ARG A 3 -3.73 -1.03 -18.99
N GLU A 4 -5.00 -1.31 -18.75
CA GLU A 4 -5.67 -1.06 -17.47
C GLU A 4 -5.11 -1.96 -16.36
N THR A 5 -4.91 -3.25 -16.64
CA THR A 5 -4.42 -4.19 -15.64
C THR A 5 -2.95 -3.93 -15.30
N PHE A 6 -2.10 -3.66 -16.31
CA PHE A 6 -0.71 -3.30 -16.08
C PHE A 6 -0.56 -1.95 -15.36
N PHE A 7 -1.39 -0.96 -15.71
CA PHE A 7 -1.45 0.31 -14.99
C PHE A 7 -1.78 0.12 -13.50
N ARG A 8 -2.78 -0.73 -13.18
CA ARG A 8 -3.10 -1.11 -11.79
C ARG A 8 -1.99 -1.86 -11.08
N MET A 9 -1.08 -2.47 -11.85
CA MET A 9 0.15 -3.11 -11.38
C MET A 9 1.37 -2.16 -11.43
N ALA A 10 1.15 -0.85 -11.56
CA ALA A 10 2.17 0.19 -11.62
C ALA A 10 3.14 0.08 -12.81
N MET A 11 2.69 -0.47 -13.93
CA MET A 11 3.44 -0.52 -15.19
C MET A 11 2.79 0.40 -16.22
N ASN A 12 3.58 1.28 -16.83
CA ASN A 12 3.13 2.13 -17.94
C ASN A 12 3.17 1.36 -19.28
N ASP A 13 2.80 2.02 -20.37
CA ASP A 13 2.74 1.40 -21.71
C ASP A 13 4.11 0.86 -22.18
N GLU A 14 5.21 1.57 -21.92
CA GLU A 14 6.56 1.14 -22.31
C GLU A 14 6.99 -0.10 -21.53
N GLU A 15 6.83 -0.07 -20.20
CA GLU A 15 7.12 -1.20 -19.32
C GLU A 15 6.26 -2.42 -19.66
N THR A 16 5.01 -2.20 -20.04
CA THR A 16 4.07 -3.26 -20.44
C THR A 16 4.51 -3.95 -21.73
N VAL A 17 4.81 -3.18 -22.78
CA VAL A 17 5.31 -3.74 -24.05
C VAL A 17 6.62 -4.47 -23.83
N ALA A 18 7.55 -3.88 -23.05
CA ALA A 18 8.83 -4.49 -22.75
C ALA A 18 8.69 -5.81 -21.99
N LEU A 19 7.83 -5.87 -20.96
CA LEU A 19 7.60 -7.08 -20.17
C LEU A 19 6.96 -8.21 -20.98
N ILE A 20 5.92 -7.90 -21.77
CA ILE A 20 5.22 -8.93 -22.56
C ILE A 20 6.14 -9.47 -23.65
N ALA A 21 6.73 -8.60 -24.48
CA ALA A 21 7.62 -9.02 -25.55
C ALA A 21 8.90 -9.68 -25.03
N GLY A 22 9.45 -9.17 -23.91
CA GLY A 22 10.64 -9.73 -23.29
C GLY A 22 10.40 -11.10 -22.69
N GLY A 23 9.27 -11.29 -21.99
CA GLY A 23 8.85 -12.61 -21.48
C GLY A 23 8.59 -13.60 -22.61
N HIS A 24 7.80 -13.21 -23.62
CA HIS A 24 7.44 -14.06 -24.76
C HIS A 24 8.56 -14.20 -25.81
N SER A 25 9.73 -13.62 -25.58
CA SER A 25 10.94 -13.98 -26.32
C SER A 25 11.47 -15.37 -25.93
N PHE A 26 10.98 -15.92 -24.81
CA PHE A 26 11.38 -17.21 -24.25
C PHE A 26 10.22 -18.20 -24.15
N GLY A 27 10.57 -19.49 -24.19
CA GLY A 27 9.67 -20.60 -23.86
C GLY A 27 8.52 -20.80 -24.84
N LYS A 28 7.42 -21.34 -24.30
CA LYS A 28 6.17 -21.64 -25.02
C LYS A 28 4.99 -21.73 -24.05
N THR A 29 3.78 -21.69 -24.58
CA THR A 29 2.56 -22.10 -23.85
C THR A 29 2.30 -23.60 -23.98
N HIS A 30 1.33 -24.15 -23.24
CA HIS A 30 1.01 -25.60 -23.25
C HIS A 30 -0.50 -25.86 -23.31
N GLY A 31 -0.93 -26.57 -24.35
CA GLY A 31 -2.30 -26.83 -24.75
C GLY A 31 -2.39 -28.01 -25.72
N ALA A 32 -1.63 -29.07 -25.46
CA ALA A 32 -1.48 -30.22 -26.35
C ALA A 32 -2.77 -31.03 -26.60
N GLY A 33 -3.79 -30.89 -25.74
CA GLY A 33 -5.05 -31.62 -25.87
C GLY A 33 -6.18 -31.08 -25.01
N ASP A 34 -7.24 -31.88 -24.86
CA ASP A 34 -8.48 -31.49 -24.17
C ASP A 34 -8.22 -31.08 -22.70
N PRO A 35 -8.54 -29.83 -22.31
CA PRO A 35 -8.33 -29.34 -20.95
C PRO A 35 -9.19 -30.07 -19.91
N SER A 36 -10.25 -30.79 -20.31
CA SER A 36 -11.06 -31.62 -19.40
C SER A 36 -10.26 -32.78 -18.78
N LEU A 37 -9.11 -33.12 -19.36
CA LEU A 37 -8.19 -34.15 -18.87
C LEU A 37 -7.27 -33.66 -17.75
N VAL A 38 -7.29 -32.36 -17.43
CA VAL A 38 -6.53 -31.76 -16.34
C VAL A 38 -7.31 -31.89 -15.03
N GLY A 39 -6.69 -32.53 -14.05
CA GLY A 39 -7.24 -32.70 -12.71
C GLY A 39 -7.32 -31.41 -11.88
N PRO A 40 -7.77 -31.51 -10.62
CA PRO A 40 -7.94 -30.36 -9.74
C PRO A 40 -6.61 -29.60 -9.51
N ALA A 41 -6.72 -28.31 -9.19
CA ALA A 41 -5.62 -27.51 -8.68
C ALA A 41 -5.09 -28.09 -7.34
N PRO A 42 -3.88 -27.72 -6.88
CA PRO A 42 -3.22 -28.34 -5.72
C PRO A 42 -4.09 -28.49 -4.47
N GLU A 43 -4.82 -27.44 -4.06
CA GLU A 43 -5.69 -27.47 -2.87
C GLU A 43 -6.92 -28.38 -2.98
N GLY A 44 -7.29 -28.78 -4.21
CA GLY A 44 -8.33 -29.78 -4.47
C GLY A 44 -7.78 -31.16 -4.85
N GLY A 45 -6.46 -31.33 -4.81
CA GLY A 45 -5.76 -32.56 -5.17
C GLY A 45 -5.86 -33.65 -4.11
N ALA A 46 -5.40 -34.85 -4.47
CA ALA A 46 -5.32 -35.95 -3.53
C ALA A 46 -4.09 -35.78 -2.62
N ILE A 47 -4.12 -36.34 -1.41
CA ILE A 47 -2.99 -36.24 -0.46
C ILE A 47 -1.70 -36.84 -1.03
N GLU A 48 -1.81 -37.90 -1.83
CA GLU A 48 -0.68 -38.55 -2.51
C GLU A 48 -0.05 -37.72 -3.63
N ASP A 49 -0.70 -36.64 -4.10
CA ASP A 49 -0.09 -35.70 -5.05
C ASP A 49 0.89 -34.73 -4.36
N GLN A 50 1.00 -34.75 -3.03
CA GLN A 50 2.03 -34.08 -2.24
C GLN A 50 2.20 -32.59 -2.57
N GLY A 51 1.08 -31.86 -2.60
CA GLY A 51 1.05 -30.42 -2.86
C GLY A 51 1.20 -30.04 -4.33
N LEU A 52 1.28 -31.02 -5.24
CA LEU A 52 1.13 -30.81 -6.68
C LEU A 52 -0.34 -30.84 -7.09
N GLY A 53 -0.65 -30.37 -8.30
CA GLY A 53 -1.99 -30.35 -8.87
C GLY A 53 -1.96 -30.30 -10.39
N TRP A 54 -3.12 -30.12 -11.00
CA TRP A 54 -3.31 -30.09 -12.47
C TRP A 54 -2.78 -31.35 -13.16
N LYS A 55 -2.86 -32.50 -12.48
CA LYS A 55 -2.42 -33.79 -13.02
C LYS A 55 -3.22 -34.11 -14.29
N SER A 56 -2.52 -34.20 -15.41
CA SER A 56 -3.14 -34.44 -16.71
C SER A 56 -3.19 -35.92 -17.05
N LYS A 57 -4.35 -36.37 -17.56
CA LYS A 57 -4.54 -37.70 -18.16
C LYS A 57 -4.29 -37.72 -19.67
N HIS A 58 -3.90 -36.59 -20.26
CA HIS A 58 -3.61 -36.49 -21.69
C HIS A 58 -2.23 -37.06 -21.99
N GLY A 59 -2.15 -38.09 -22.83
CA GLY A 59 -0.88 -38.74 -23.17
C GLY A 59 -0.12 -39.16 -21.91
N LYS A 60 1.14 -38.70 -21.78
CA LYS A 60 1.96 -38.89 -20.58
C LYS A 60 1.64 -37.91 -19.44
N GLY A 61 0.91 -36.84 -19.72
CA GLY A 61 0.54 -35.79 -18.76
C GLY A 61 1.61 -34.72 -18.51
N PHE A 62 2.75 -34.79 -19.20
CA PHE A 62 3.86 -33.84 -19.11
C PHE A 62 4.70 -33.84 -20.41
N GLY A 63 5.65 -32.90 -20.52
CA GLY A 63 6.51 -32.78 -21.70
C GLY A 63 5.72 -32.41 -22.95
N ALA A 64 5.83 -33.22 -24.01
CA ALA A 64 5.12 -32.98 -25.28
C ALA A 64 3.58 -33.01 -25.15
N ASP A 65 3.07 -33.68 -24.11
CA ASP A 65 1.64 -33.83 -23.85
C ASP A 65 1.13 -32.84 -22.76
N ALA A 66 1.93 -31.83 -22.42
CA ALA A 66 1.58 -30.88 -21.36
C ALA A 66 0.37 -30.00 -21.72
N ILE A 67 -0.49 -29.76 -20.73
CA ILE A 67 -1.61 -28.83 -20.79
C ILE A 67 -1.51 -27.93 -19.56
N THR A 68 -1.57 -26.61 -19.76
CA THR A 68 -1.50 -25.64 -18.65
C THR A 68 -2.55 -24.53 -18.83
N GLY A 69 -2.43 -23.73 -19.88
CA GLY A 69 -3.26 -22.54 -20.08
C GLY A 69 -4.22 -22.61 -21.26
N GLY A 70 -4.10 -23.63 -22.13
CA GLY A 70 -4.95 -23.84 -23.31
C GLY A 70 -4.29 -23.48 -24.65
N PRO A 71 -3.63 -22.31 -24.83
CA PRO A 71 -2.88 -22.04 -26.05
C PRO A 71 -1.69 -22.99 -26.25
N GLU A 72 -1.33 -23.24 -27.51
CA GLU A 72 -0.16 -24.01 -27.92
C GLU A 72 0.67 -23.16 -28.90
N VAL A 73 1.48 -22.25 -28.33
CA VAL A 73 2.20 -21.18 -29.02
C VAL A 73 3.67 -21.20 -28.60
N THR A 74 4.56 -21.16 -29.59
CA THR A 74 6.00 -20.90 -29.42
C THR A 74 6.37 -19.72 -30.31
N TRP A 75 6.88 -18.65 -29.70
CA TRP A 75 7.00 -17.35 -30.37
C TRP A 75 8.25 -17.19 -31.23
N THR A 76 9.38 -17.76 -30.81
CA THR A 76 10.71 -17.47 -31.39
C THR A 76 11.41 -18.71 -31.91
N GLN A 77 12.31 -18.52 -32.88
CA GLN A 77 13.12 -19.59 -33.46
C GLN A 77 14.17 -20.12 -32.46
N THR A 78 14.46 -19.36 -31.40
CA THR A 78 15.39 -19.72 -30.33
C THR A 78 14.75 -19.53 -28.95
N PRO A 79 13.78 -20.39 -28.55
CA PRO A 79 12.99 -20.19 -27.33
C PRO A 79 13.77 -20.17 -26.01
N THR A 80 15.05 -20.55 -26.04
CA THR A 80 15.93 -20.61 -24.87
C THR A 80 17.05 -19.57 -24.91
N GLN A 81 17.00 -18.63 -25.87
CA GLN A 81 18.03 -17.60 -26.04
C GLN A 81 17.37 -16.23 -26.23
N TRP A 82 17.93 -15.21 -25.58
CA TRP A 82 17.50 -13.83 -25.78
C TRP A 82 17.69 -13.44 -27.25
N SER A 83 16.66 -12.86 -27.86
CA SER A 83 16.69 -12.39 -29.24
C SER A 83 15.58 -11.35 -29.46
N ASN A 84 15.67 -10.60 -30.56
CA ASN A 84 14.58 -9.71 -30.99
C ASN A 84 13.52 -10.42 -31.86
N ALA A 85 13.59 -11.75 -31.94
CA ALA A 85 12.79 -12.53 -32.89
C ALA A 85 11.28 -12.45 -32.63
N PHE A 86 10.86 -12.11 -31.40
CA PHE A 86 9.45 -11.84 -31.08
C PHE A 86 8.92 -10.70 -31.96
N PHE A 87 9.59 -9.56 -31.99
CA PHE A 87 9.19 -8.41 -32.80
C PHE A 87 9.39 -8.67 -34.31
N ASP A 88 10.48 -9.34 -34.69
CA ASP A 88 10.69 -9.77 -36.09
C ASP A 88 9.49 -10.57 -36.59
N ASN A 89 9.06 -11.58 -35.83
CA ASN A 89 7.90 -12.39 -36.21
C ASN A 89 6.61 -11.55 -36.18
N LEU A 90 6.39 -10.75 -35.14
CA LEU A 90 5.18 -9.93 -34.95
C LEU A 90 4.91 -9.00 -36.15
N PHE A 91 5.95 -8.34 -36.66
CA PHE A 91 5.83 -7.37 -37.76
C PHE A 91 6.04 -7.97 -39.15
N LYS A 92 6.81 -9.05 -39.30
CA LYS A 92 7.08 -9.68 -40.61
C LYS A 92 5.85 -10.37 -41.20
N TYR A 93 5.00 -10.96 -40.37
CA TYR A 93 3.89 -11.79 -40.83
C TYR A 93 2.54 -11.09 -40.66
N GLU A 94 1.60 -11.48 -41.52
CA GLU A 94 0.18 -11.30 -41.26
C GLU A 94 -0.36 -12.52 -40.49
N TRP A 95 -1.37 -12.30 -39.66
CA TRP A 95 -1.82 -13.28 -38.67
C TRP A 95 -3.22 -13.78 -38.98
N GLU A 96 -3.42 -15.10 -38.94
CA GLU A 96 -4.72 -15.76 -39.14
C GLU A 96 -5.18 -16.43 -37.84
N LEU A 97 -6.44 -16.19 -37.46
CA LEU A 97 -7.05 -16.78 -36.27
C LEU A 97 -7.22 -18.29 -36.46
N THR A 98 -6.77 -19.06 -35.48
CA THR A 98 -6.88 -20.51 -35.44
C THR A 98 -7.22 -20.98 -34.01
N LYS A 99 -7.28 -22.29 -33.81
CA LYS A 99 -7.48 -22.91 -32.50
C LYS A 99 -6.32 -23.82 -32.14
N SER A 100 -5.95 -23.83 -30.86
CA SER A 100 -5.04 -24.83 -30.28
C SER A 100 -5.70 -26.22 -30.28
N PRO A 101 -4.93 -27.30 -30.04
CA PRO A 101 -5.51 -28.62 -29.78
C PRO A 101 -6.50 -28.65 -28.60
N ALA A 102 -6.32 -27.77 -27.62
CA ALA A 102 -7.24 -27.56 -26.51
C ALA A 102 -8.48 -26.71 -26.86
N GLY A 103 -8.60 -26.24 -28.10
CA GLY A 103 -9.71 -25.41 -28.58
C GLY A 103 -9.59 -23.91 -28.27
N ALA A 104 -8.48 -23.46 -27.68
CA ALA A 104 -8.24 -22.06 -27.36
C ALA A 104 -7.96 -21.23 -28.62
N GLN A 105 -8.49 -20.01 -28.69
CA GLN A 105 -8.18 -19.09 -29.79
C GLN A 105 -6.72 -18.63 -29.74
N GLN A 106 -6.02 -18.75 -30.86
CA GLN A 106 -4.65 -18.29 -31.05
C GLN A 106 -4.41 -17.89 -32.51
N TRP A 107 -3.23 -17.41 -32.85
CA TRP A 107 -2.92 -16.91 -34.19
C TRP A 107 -1.71 -17.61 -34.78
N THR A 108 -1.73 -17.86 -36.09
CA THR A 108 -0.59 -18.41 -36.83
C THR A 108 -0.20 -17.51 -38.00
N ALA A 109 1.09 -17.45 -38.30
CA ALA A 109 1.62 -16.66 -39.40
C ALA A 109 1.14 -17.18 -40.76
N LYS A 110 0.43 -16.33 -41.51
CA LYS A 110 -0.17 -16.68 -42.79
C LYS A 110 0.91 -16.96 -43.85
N GLY A 111 0.86 -18.14 -44.47
CA GLY A 111 1.78 -18.53 -45.54
C GLY A 111 3.24 -18.71 -45.12
N ALA A 112 3.54 -18.71 -43.82
CA ALA A 112 4.90 -18.88 -43.32
C ALA A 112 5.31 -20.36 -43.32
N THR A 113 6.58 -20.62 -43.61
CA THR A 113 7.17 -21.96 -43.48
C THR A 113 7.45 -22.32 -42.02
N ALA A 114 7.39 -23.60 -41.69
CA ALA A 114 7.75 -24.10 -40.37
C ALA A 114 9.22 -23.77 -40.03
N SER A 115 9.42 -22.92 -39.04
CA SER A 115 10.75 -22.38 -38.66
C SER A 115 11.01 -22.44 -37.15
N ILE A 116 9.96 -22.57 -36.34
CA ILE A 116 10.04 -22.64 -34.88
C ILE A 116 10.36 -24.09 -34.48
N PRO A 117 11.36 -24.36 -33.62
CA PRO A 117 11.67 -25.73 -33.21
C PRO A 117 10.55 -26.33 -32.37
N ASP A 118 10.30 -27.63 -32.51
CA ASP A 118 9.52 -28.39 -31.52
C ASP A 118 10.32 -28.57 -30.22
N ALA A 119 9.63 -28.58 -29.08
CA ALA A 119 10.27 -28.64 -27.77
C ALA A 119 10.87 -30.02 -27.43
N HIS A 120 10.39 -31.10 -28.05
CA HIS A 120 10.77 -32.47 -27.71
C HIS A 120 11.23 -33.30 -28.91
N ASP A 121 10.93 -32.90 -30.14
CA ASP A 121 11.36 -33.57 -31.36
C ASP A 121 12.23 -32.66 -32.26
N LYS A 122 13.52 -32.94 -32.32
CA LYS A 122 14.49 -32.16 -33.12
C LYS A 122 14.21 -32.20 -34.63
N ALA A 123 13.50 -33.21 -35.13
CA ALA A 123 13.14 -33.33 -36.54
C ALA A 123 11.92 -32.48 -36.91
N LYS A 124 11.16 -32.01 -35.91
CA LYS A 124 9.90 -31.28 -36.11
C LYS A 124 10.08 -29.78 -35.93
N LYS A 125 9.38 -29.03 -36.79
CA LYS A 125 9.26 -27.58 -36.70
C LYS A 125 7.81 -27.15 -36.87
N HIS A 126 7.51 -25.96 -36.37
CA HIS A 126 6.20 -25.34 -36.38
C HIS A 126 6.22 -23.98 -37.07
N VAL A 127 5.05 -23.56 -37.52
CA VAL A 127 4.84 -22.20 -38.04
C VAL A 127 4.82 -21.22 -36.85
N PRO A 128 5.37 -19.99 -36.99
CA PRO A 128 5.25 -18.97 -35.96
C PRO A 128 3.81 -18.73 -35.54
N ALA A 129 3.60 -18.58 -34.22
CA ALA A 129 2.29 -18.38 -33.62
C ALA A 129 2.35 -17.25 -32.59
N MET A 130 1.19 -16.63 -32.33
CA MET A 130 1.02 -15.53 -31.38
C MET A 130 -0.30 -15.68 -30.62
N LEU A 131 -0.36 -15.12 -29.42
CA LEU A 131 -1.59 -14.91 -28.68
C LEU A 131 -2.30 -13.65 -29.17
N THR A 132 -3.60 -13.55 -28.91
CA THR A 132 -4.35 -12.30 -29.16
C THR A 132 -3.74 -11.11 -28.41
N THR A 133 -3.22 -11.34 -27.20
CA THR A 133 -2.54 -10.31 -26.40
C THR A 133 -1.21 -9.87 -26.98
N ASP A 134 -0.50 -10.73 -27.71
CA ASP A 134 0.75 -10.37 -28.39
C ASP A 134 0.46 -9.45 -29.57
N LEU A 135 -0.58 -9.79 -30.35
CA LEU A 135 -1.02 -8.98 -31.47
C LEU A 135 -1.50 -7.60 -31.03
N ALA A 136 -2.05 -7.46 -29.82
CA ALA A 136 -2.40 -6.16 -29.27
C ALA A 136 -1.20 -5.19 -29.20
N LEU A 137 0.04 -5.69 -29.07
CA LEU A 137 1.24 -4.85 -29.07
C LEU A 137 1.55 -4.23 -30.45
N ARG A 138 0.98 -4.80 -31.52
CA ARG A 138 1.06 -4.27 -32.89
C ARG A 138 -0.20 -3.50 -33.30
N PHE A 139 -1.38 -3.90 -32.84
CA PHE A 139 -2.63 -3.32 -33.34
C PHE A 139 -3.18 -2.19 -32.46
N ASP A 140 -2.76 -2.05 -31.19
CA ASP A 140 -3.04 -0.85 -30.40
C ASP A 140 -2.11 0.30 -30.86
N PRO A 141 -2.63 1.47 -31.26
CA PRO A 141 -1.81 2.54 -31.84
C PRO A 141 -0.73 3.13 -30.92
N ALA A 142 -0.87 3.03 -29.60
CA ALA A 142 0.14 3.52 -28.67
C ALA A 142 1.22 2.44 -28.43
N TYR A 143 0.83 1.19 -28.26
CA TYR A 143 1.78 0.08 -28.16
C TYR A 143 2.55 -0.14 -29.45
N GLU A 144 1.92 0.02 -30.61
CA GLU A 144 2.55 -0.17 -31.91
C GLU A 144 3.79 0.71 -32.07
N LYS A 145 3.71 1.98 -31.67
CA LYS A 145 4.84 2.92 -31.73
C LYS A 145 6.01 2.49 -30.86
N ILE A 146 5.71 1.95 -29.67
CA ILE A 146 6.72 1.45 -28.73
C ILE A 146 7.33 0.15 -29.28
N SER A 147 6.49 -0.79 -29.70
CA SER A 147 6.88 -2.06 -30.30
C SER A 147 7.75 -1.86 -31.55
N ARG A 148 7.40 -0.92 -32.43
CA ARG A 148 8.17 -0.58 -33.62
C ARG A 148 9.53 0.00 -33.25
N ARG A 149 9.58 0.91 -32.28
CA ARG A 149 10.85 1.45 -31.78
C ARG A 149 11.73 0.35 -31.18
N PHE A 150 11.17 -0.55 -30.39
CA PHE A 150 11.91 -1.71 -29.84
C PHE A 150 12.33 -2.72 -30.91
N HIS A 151 11.54 -2.86 -31.98
CA HIS A 151 11.91 -3.65 -33.14
C HIS A 151 13.13 -3.05 -33.86
N GLU A 152 13.12 -1.74 -34.11
CA GLU A 152 14.18 -0.99 -34.80
C GLU A 152 15.42 -0.76 -33.92
N HIS A 153 15.25 -0.74 -32.59
CA HIS A 153 16.30 -0.51 -31.59
C HIS A 153 16.28 -1.57 -30.48
N PRO A 154 16.82 -2.78 -30.74
CA PRO A 154 16.79 -3.89 -29.78
C PRO A 154 17.57 -3.62 -28.48
N ASP A 155 18.52 -2.69 -28.50
CA ASP A 155 19.26 -2.22 -27.33
C ASP A 155 18.36 -1.47 -26.34
N GLN A 156 17.47 -0.60 -26.84
CA GLN A 156 16.47 0.09 -26.02
C GLN A 156 15.45 -0.89 -25.44
N PHE A 157 15.06 -1.89 -26.22
CA PHE A 157 14.19 -2.96 -25.74
C PHE A 157 14.84 -3.74 -24.59
N ALA A 158 16.10 -4.13 -24.74
CA ALA A 158 16.82 -4.87 -23.70
C ALA A 158 16.94 -4.08 -22.39
N ASP A 159 17.27 -2.78 -22.46
CA ASP A 159 17.34 -1.92 -21.26
C ASP A 159 15.96 -1.73 -20.61
N ALA A 160 14.94 -1.41 -21.41
CA ALA A 160 13.57 -1.24 -20.91
C ALA A 160 13.03 -2.52 -20.26
N PHE A 161 13.27 -3.69 -20.88
CA PHE A 161 12.87 -4.98 -20.32
C PHE A 161 13.63 -5.29 -19.03
N ALA A 162 14.94 -5.06 -18.97
CA ALA A 162 15.73 -5.29 -17.76
C ALA A 162 15.25 -4.41 -16.58
N ARG A 163 14.98 -3.11 -16.85
CA ARG A 163 14.47 -2.17 -15.86
C ARG A 163 13.05 -2.52 -15.41
N ALA A 164 12.16 -2.85 -16.35
CA ALA A 164 10.79 -3.23 -16.04
C ALA A 164 10.71 -4.56 -15.30
N TRP A 165 11.57 -5.53 -15.64
CA TRP A 165 11.69 -6.81 -14.93
C TRP A 165 12.19 -6.61 -13.49
N PHE A 166 13.19 -5.77 -13.30
CA PHE A 166 13.66 -5.40 -11.96
C PHE A 166 12.54 -4.74 -11.15
N LYS A 167 11.85 -3.74 -11.71
CA LYS A 167 10.69 -3.11 -11.07
C LYS A 167 9.59 -4.13 -10.74
N LEU A 168 9.23 -5.01 -11.66
CA LEU A 168 8.20 -6.04 -11.47
C LEU A 168 8.48 -6.91 -10.24
N THR A 169 9.73 -7.32 -10.09
CA THR A 169 10.18 -8.27 -9.06
C THR A 169 10.58 -7.61 -7.74
N HIS A 170 10.58 -6.27 -7.67
CA HIS A 170 11.02 -5.52 -6.48
C HIS A 170 10.04 -4.40 -6.03
N ARG A 171 8.96 -4.14 -6.77
CA ARG A 171 7.98 -3.06 -6.48
C ARG A 171 7.29 -3.16 -5.11
N ASP A 172 7.27 -4.34 -4.49
CA ASP A 172 6.67 -4.60 -3.17
C ASP A 172 7.72 -4.79 -2.04
N MET A 173 8.99 -4.57 -2.37
CA MET A 173 10.09 -4.58 -1.42
C MET A 173 10.21 -3.28 -0.61
N GLY A 174 9.45 -2.22 -0.92
CA GLY A 174 9.55 -0.95 -0.19
C GLY A 174 10.90 -0.25 -0.38
N PRO A 175 11.36 0.53 0.62
CA PRO A 175 12.55 1.36 0.50
C PRO A 175 13.84 0.58 0.24
N VAL A 176 14.77 1.22 -0.47
CA VAL A 176 16.06 0.62 -0.91
C VAL A 176 16.88 0.06 0.25
N VAL A 177 16.76 0.62 1.47
CA VAL A 177 17.47 0.11 2.67
C VAL A 177 17.11 -1.34 3.01
N ARG A 178 16.00 -1.86 2.49
CA ARG A 178 15.60 -3.27 2.66
C ARG A 178 16.29 -4.24 1.70
N TYR A 179 17.02 -3.74 0.70
CA TYR A 179 17.60 -4.57 -0.35
C TYR A 179 18.92 -5.15 0.17
N LEU A 180 19.10 -6.45 -0.01
CA LEU A 180 20.23 -7.20 0.54
C LEU A 180 21.02 -7.89 -0.57
N GLY A 181 22.31 -8.05 -0.35
CA GLY A 181 23.19 -8.80 -1.23
C GLY A 181 23.93 -7.95 -2.27
N PRO A 182 24.99 -8.53 -2.88
CA PRO A 182 25.98 -7.79 -3.67
C PRO A 182 25.49 -7.34 -5.05
N LEU A 183 24.32 -7.82 -5.49
CA LEU A 183 23.75 -7.54 -6.81
C LEU A 183 22.71 -6.40 -6.81
N THR A 184 22.54 -5.73 -5.68
CA THR A 184 21.63 -4.57 -5.58
C THR A 184 22.09 -3.47 -6.55
N PRO A 185 21.24 -3.00 -7.46
CA PRO A 185 21.59 -1.91 -8.36
C PRO A 185 21.95 -0.64 -7.60
N LYS A 186 22.98 0.08 -8.07
CA LYS A 186 23.42 1.35 -7.49
C LYS A 186 22.56 2.54 -7.92
N GLU A 187 21.89 2.41 -9.08
CA GLU A 187 20.95 3.42 -9.56
C GLU A 187 19.72 3.44 -8.67
N ILE A 188 19.36 4.62 -8.18
CA ILE A 188 18.16 4.83 -7.38
C ILE A 188 17.02 5.22 -8.32
N LEU A 189 15.95 4.43 -8.30
CA LEU A 189 14.83 4.56 -9.22
C LEU A 189 13.68 5.29 -8.56
N ILE A 190 13.02 6.18 -9.30
CA ILE A 190 11.96 7.04 -8.75
C ILE A 190 10.80 6.26 -8.13
N TRP A 191 10.46 5.09 -8.66
CA TRP A 191 9.38 4.24 -8.15
C TRP A 191 9.67 3.62 -6.78
N GLN A 192 10.92 3.69 -6.30
CA GLN A 192 11.33 3.23 -4.96
C GLN A 192 11.01 4.26 -3.87
N ASP A 193 10.36 5.37 -4.22
CA ASP A 193 10.05 6.50 -3.35
C ASP A 193 11.29 6.96 -2.53
N PRO A 194 12.41 7.28 -3.21
CA PRO A 194 13.71 7.42 -2.56
C PRO A 194 13.74 8.55 -1.53
N VAL A 195 14.48 8.32 -0.46
CA VAL A 195 14.69 9.26 0.63
C VAL A 195 16.20 9.49 0.75
N PRO A 196 16.69 10.75 0.81
CA PRO A 196 18.12 11.01 0.82
C PRO A 196 18.80 10.48 2.09
N ALA A 197 20.09 10.19 2.02
CA ALA A 197 20.88 9.88 3.21
C ALA A 197 20.94 11.11 4.14
N ALA A 198 21.08 10.87 5.45
CA ALA A 198 21.29 11.95 6.40
C ALA A 198 22.68 12.58 6.19
N ASP A 199 22.73 13.90 6.20
CA ASP A 199 23.94 14.73 6.05
C ASP A 199 24.43 15.31 7.39
N HIS A 200 23.80 14.91 8.50
CA HIS A 200 24.04 15.42 9.84
C HIS A 200 24.00 14.29 10.88
N ALA A 201 24.65 14.51 12.02
CA ALA A 201 24.61 13.59 13.14
C ALA A 201 23.20 13.55 13.78
N PRO A 202 22.72 12.39 14.24
CA PRO A 202 21.46 12.30 14.97
C PRO A 202 21.46 13.14 16.26
N ILE A 203 20.32 13.74 16.59
CA ILE A 203 20.12 14.46 17.85
C ILE A 203 20.05 13.50 19.06
N GLY A 204 20.48 13.98 20.23
CA GLY A 204 20.43 13.22 21.49
C GLY A 204 19.23 13.55 22.38
N GLU A 205 19.08 12.85 23.51
CA GLU A 205 17.97 13.06 24.47
C GLU A 205 17.81 14.52 24.96
N PRO A 206 18.89 15.30 25.27
CA PRO A 206 18.72 16.69 25.68
C PRO A 206 18.12 17.57 24.58
N ASP A 207 18.52 17.32 23.33
CA ASP A 207 18.03 18.01 22.15
C ASP A 207 16.57 17.69 21.87
N ILE A 208 16.21 16.40 21.97
CA ILE A 208 14.83 15.91 21.87
C ILE A 208 13.95 16.60 22.92
N ALA A 209 14.39 16.65 24.18
CA ALA A 209 13.64 17.30 25.26
C ALA A 209 13.45 18.81 24.99
N ALA A 210 14.51 19.51 24.59
CA ALA A 210 14.46 20.94 24.27
C ALA A 210 13.50 21.24 23.10
N LEU A 211 13.53 20.42 22.05
CA LEU A 211 12.64 20.54 20.91
C LEU A 211 11.18 20.30 21.30
N LYS A 212 10.88 19.27 22.09
CA LYS A 212 9.52 19.04 22.60
C LYS A 212 9.00 20.27 23.35
N THR A 213 9.82 20.87 24.23
CA THR A 213 9.44 22.11 24.92
C THR A 213 9.16 23.26 23.95
N LYS A 214 10.02 23.49 22.95
CA LYS A 214 9.80 24.54 21.93
C LYS A 214 8.52 24.30 21.12
N ILE A 215 8.27 23.06 20.70
CA ILE A 215 7.07 22.68 19.95
C ILE A 215 5.81 22.98 20.76
N LEU A 216 5.76 22.56 22.04
CA LEU A 216 4.60 22.81 22.89
C LEU A 216 4.39 24.30 23.21
N ALA A 217 5.45 25.11 23.16
CA ALA A 217 5.38 26.56 23.32
C ALA A 217 4.98 27.32 22.04
N SER A 218 4.88 26.66 20.88
CA SER A 218 4.60 27.29 19.58
C SER A 218 3.14 27.76 19.39
N GLY A 219 2.28 27.47 20.37
CA GLY A 219 0.84 27.72 20.29
C GLY A 219 0.10 26.75 19.35
N LEU A 220 0.74 25.66 18.93
CA LEU A 220 0.05 24.53 18.28
C LEU A 220 -0.70 23.70 19.32
N SER A 221 -1.94 23.35 19.00
CA SER A 221 -2.79 22.51 19.85
C SER A 221 -2.37 21.04 19.82
N VAL A 222 -2.80 20.27 20.83
CA VAL A 222 -2.61 18.81 20.86
C VAL A 222 -3.20 18.16 19.61
N ALA A 223 -4.41 18.57 19.22
CA ALA A 223 -5.10 18.04 18.04
C ALA A 223 -4.30 18.30 16.76
N GLU A 224 -3.81 19.52 16.53
CA GLU A 224 -2.99 19.86 15.34
C GLU A 224 -1.72 19.00 15.23
N LEU A 225 -1.01 18.82 16.34
CA LEU A 225 0.23 18.06 16.38
C LEU A 225 0.01 16.55 16.17
N VAL A 226 -1.01 15.99 16.84
CA VAL A 226 -1.38 14.58 16.69
C VAL A 226 -1.90 14.30 15.28
N SER A 227 -2.81 15.12 14.77
CA SER A 227 -3.36 14.96 13.41
C SER A 227 -2.28 15.06 12.34
N THR A 228 -1.33 15.98 12.47
CA THR A 228 -0.25 16.17 11.47
C THR A 228 0.71 14.97 11.47
N ALA A 229 1.13 14.50 12.65
CA ALA A 229 1.98 13.32 12.75
C ALA A 229 1.26 12.05 12.26
N TRP A 230 -0.01 11.87 12.60
CA TRP A 230 -0.83 10.75 12.10
C TRP A 230 -1.00 10.81 10.58
N ALA A 231 -1.31 11.97 10.02
CA ALA A 231 -1.46 12.17 8.57
C ALA A 231 -0.17 11.80 7.83
N SER A 232 1.00 12.10 8.41
CA SER A 232 2.30 11.77 7.82
C SER A 232 2.57 10.25 7.87
N ALA A 233 2.54 9.67 9.06
CA ALA A 233 2.93 8.28 9.27
C ALA A 233 1.91 7.26 8.74
N SER A 234 0.61 7.56 8.83
CA SER A 234 -0.43 6.59 8.49
C SER A 234 -0.50 6.28 7.00
N THR A 235 0.18 7.03 6.13
CA THR A 235 0.28 6.65 4.70
C THR A 235 0.97 5.31 4.48
N PHE A 236 1.72 4.82 5.48
CA PHE A 236 2.35 3.51 5.44
C PHE A 236 1.35 2.39 5.16
N ARG A 237 1.76 1.44 4.32
CA ARG A 237 1.07 0.16 4.17
C ARG A 237 2.06 -1.00 4.11
N GLY A 238 1.82 -2.03 4.90
CA GLY A 238 2.68 -3.17 5.07
C GLY A 238 2.69 -4.15 3.89
N SER A 239 1.72 -4.03 2.98
CA SER A 239 1.57 -4.87 1.79
C SER A 239 2.77 -4.72 0.85
N ASP A 240 3.08 -3.49 0.44
CA ASP A 240 4.24 -3.16 -0.42
C ASP A 240 5.29 -2.28 0.29
N LYS A 241 5.04 -1.94 1.57
CA LYS A 241 5.94 -1.17 2.46
C LYS A 241 6.19 0.26 1.97
N ARG A 242 5.27 0.82 1.17
CA ARG A 242 5.27 2.23 0.76
C ARG A 242 4.62 3.12 1.81
N GLY A 243 4.84 4.43 1.68
CA GLY A 243 4.33 5.45 2.61
C GLY A 243 5.12 5.50 3.92
N GLY A 244 4.58 6.22 4.89
CA GLY A 244 5.22 6.51 6.16
C GLY A 244 5.67 7.97 6.30
N ALA A 245 6.23 8.30 7.46
CA ALA A 245 6.62 9.66 7.79
C ALA A 245 8.01 10.06 7.26
N ASN A 246 8.87 9.08 6.95
CA ASN A 246 10.20 9.32 6.39
C ASN A 246 10.09 9.94 4.99
N GLY A 247 10.95 10.92 4.71
CA GLY A 247 10.86 11.78 3.53
C GLY A 247 10.02 13.05 3.73
N ALA A 248 9.26 13.18 4.83
CA ALA A 248 8.33 14.29 5.08
C ALA A 248 7.45 14.62 3.87
N ARG A 249 7.01 13.60 3.13
CA ARG A 249 6.25 13.77 1.88
C ARG A 249 4.88 14.40 2.09
N ILE A 250 4.39 14.44 3.33
CA ILE A 250 3.19 15.20 3.70
C ILE A 250 3.27 16.69 3.30
N ARG A 251 4.47 17.27 3.20
CA ARG A 251 4.67 18.67 2.75
C ARG A 251 4.73 18.82 1.23
N LEU A 252 4.77 17.72 0.48
CA LEU A 252 4.93 17.68 -0.97
C LEU A 252 3.61 17.32 -1.66
N SER A 253 3.50 17.62 -2.94
CA SER A 253 2.38 17.12 -3.74
C SER A 253 2.56 15.62 -4.03
N PRO A 254 1.47 14.82 -3.95
CA PRO A 254 0.08 15.25 -3.76
C PRO A 254 -0.38 15.32 -2.30
N GLN A 255 0.38 14.81 -1.33
CA GLN A 255 -0.11 14.61 0.04
C GLN A 255 -0.55 15.89 0.76
N LYS A 256 0.13 17.01 0.50
CA LYS A 256 -0.21 18.31 1.09
C LYS A 256 -1.60 18.82 0.67
N ASP A 257 -2.11 18.30 -0.44
CA ASP A 257 -3.37 18.74 -1.07
C ASP A 257 -4.52 17.74 -0.82
N TRP A 258 -4.27 16.60 -0.17
CA TRP A 258 -5.31 15.63 0.14
C TRP A 258 -6.33 16.19 1.15
N GLU A 259 -7.62 16.01 0.85
CA GLU A 259 -8.73 16.48 1.67
C GLU A 259 -8.60 16.03 3.13
N VAL A 260 -8.32 14.73 3.34
CA VAL A 260 -8.16 14.12 4.66
C VAL A 260 -7.03 14.74 5.50
N ASN A 261 -6.06 15.39 4.85
CA ASN A 261 -4.93 16.03 5.51
C ASN A 261 -5.19 17.50 5.85
N GLN A 262 -6.38 18.03 5.58
CA GLN A 262 -6.80 19.38 5.94
C GLN A 262 -5.79 20.46 5.50
N PRO A 263 -5.59 20.66 4.18
CA PRO A 263 -4.45 21.41 3.63
C PRO A 263 -4.19 22.79 4.27
N ARG A 264 -5.25 23.56 4.58
CA ARG A 264 -5.12 24.87 5.24
C ARG A 264 -4.52 24.78 6.64
N GLN A 265 -5.00 23.83 7.45
CA GLN A 265 -4.47 23.57 8.79
C GLN A 265 -3.05 23.04 8.69
N LEU A 266 -2.82 22.05 7.83
CA LEU A 266 -1.53 21.41 7.65
C LEU A 266 -0.43 22.41 7.29
N VAL A 267 -0.69 23.33 6.35
CA VAL A 267 0.28 24.37 5.96
C VAL A 267 0.68 25.23 7.17
N GLY A 268 -0.27 25.64 8.01
CA GLY A 268 0.03 26.43 9.21
C GLY A 268 0.87 25.67 10.23
N VAL A 269 0.60 24.37 10.43
CA VAL A 269 1.40 23.51 11.30
C VAL A 269 2.82 23.35 10.76
N LEU A 270 2.96 22.99 9.49
CA LEU A 270 4.26 22.78 8.85
C LEU A 270 5.12 24.04 8.87
N GLN A 271 4.55 25.22 8.61
CA GLN A 271 5.29 26.49 8.69
C GLN A 271 5.87 26.76 10.08
N LYS A 272 5.11 26.47 11.15
CA LYS A 272 5.60 26.61 12.53
C LYS A 272 6.70 25.60 12.85
N LEU A 273 6.54 24.34 12.42
CA LEU A 273 7.58 23.31 12.60
C LEU A 273 8.84 23.66 11.80
N GLU A 274 8.73 24.13 10.57
CA GLU A 274 9.87 24.61 9.77
C GLU A 274 10.58 25.80 10.42
N ALA A 275 9.85 26.72 11.07
CA ALA A 275 10.47 27.80 11.83
C ALA A 275 11.27 27.25 13.03
N ILE A 276 10.71 26.30 13.78
CA ILE A 276 11.41 25.63 14.89
C ILE A 276 12.65 24.87 14.39
N GLN A 277 12.54 24.20 13.25
CA GLN A 277 13.65 23.49 12.61
C GLN A 277 14.80 24.45 12.30
N LYS A 278 14.50 25.60 11.66
CA LYS A 278 15.48 26.63 11.34
C LYS A 278 16.12 27.23 12.60
N ASP A 279 15.32 27.52 13.62
CA ASP A 279 15.76 28.10 14.89
C ASP A 279 16.55 27.13 15.79
N PHE A 280 16.51 25.82 15.50
CA PHE A 280 17.22 24.83 16.30
C PHE A 280 18.73 24.88 16.08
N GLY A 281 19.19 25.30 14.90
CA GLY A 281 20.62 25.52 14.58
C GLY A 281 21.50 24.27 14.53
N LYS A 282 20.99 23.10 14.93
CA LYS A 282 21.58 21.77 14.70
C LYS A 282 20.78 21.05 13.61
N GLY A 283 21.40 20.06 12.96
CA GLY A 283 20.71 19.24 11.97
C GLY A 283 19.55 18.46 12.60
N ILE A 284 18.34 18.68 12.08
CA ILE A 284 17.17 17.81 12.28
C ILE A 284 16.30 17.92 11.02
N SER A 285 15.77 16.79 10.55
CA SER A 285 14.81 16.80 9.44
C SER A 285 13.42 17.25 9.89
N LEU A 286 12.64 17.78 8.95
CA LEU A 286 11.24 18.08 9.19
C LEU A 286 10.45 16.79 9.41
N ALA A 287 10.84 15.69 8.77
CA ALA A 287 10.25 14.37 8.98
C ALA A 287 10.32 13.93 10.45
N ASP A 288 11.49 14.06 11.08
CA ASP A 288 11.65 13.77 12.51
C ASP A 288 10.91 14.78 13.37
N LEU A 289 10.92 16.06 13.01
CA LEU A 289 10.25 17.09 13.78
C LEU A 289 8.72 16.91 13.81
N ILE A 290 8.10 16.50 12.70
CA ILE A 290 6.67 16.16 12.63
C ILE A 290 6.33 15.01 13.59
N VAL A 291 7.11 13.94 13.56
CA VAL A 291 6.90 12.76 14.44
C VAL A 291 7.13 13.13 15.90
N LEU A 292 8.20 13.87 16.18
CA LEU A 292 8.52 14.35 17.53
C LEU A 292 7.41 15.22 18.10
N ALA A 293 6.83 16.09 17.27
CA ALA A 293 5.76 16.99 17.66
C ALA A 293 4.49 16.24 18.07
N GLY A 294 4.10 15.21 17.32
CA GLY A 294 2.98 14.34 17.69
C GLY A 294 3.23 13.61 19.01
N GLY A 295 4.43 13.07 19.21
CA GLY A 295 4.83 12.47 20.49
C GLY A 295 4.76 13.45 21.66
N ALA A 296 5.27 14.67 21.49
CA ALA A 296 5.21 15.74 22.51
C ALA A 296 3.76 16.08 22.90
N ALA A 297 2.86 16.12 21.91
CA ALA A 297 1.44 16.41 22.13
C ALA A 297 0.74 15.30 22.92
N ILE A 298 1.07 14.04 22.67
CA ILE A 298 0.54 12.90 23.42
C ILE A 298 1.05 12.91 24.86
N GLU A 299 2.34 13.16 25.08
CA GLU A 299 2.93 13.29 26.42
C GLU A 299 2.26 14.45 27.20
N LYS A 300 2.02 15.58 26.53
CA LYS A 300 1.26 16.69 27.12
C LYS A 300 -0.16 16.28 27.47
N GLY A 301 -0.89 15.64 26.55
CA GLY A 301 -2.26 15.19 26.76
C GLY A 301 -2.39 14.18 27.90
N ALA A 302 -1.41 13.28 28.06
CA ALA A 302 -1.32 12.37 29.20
C ALA A 302 -1.07 13.13 30.51
N LYS A 303 -0.12 14.08 30.52
CA LYS A 303 0.17 14.92 31.68
C LYS A 303 -1.04 15.74 32.14
N ASP A 304 -1.77 16.33 31.20
CA ASP A 304 -3.01 17.08 31.48
C ASP A 304 -4.14 16.19 32.05
N ALA A 305 -4.08 14.87 31.80
CA ALA A 305 -4.94 13.84 32.38
C ALA A 305 -4.40 13.29 33.73
N GLY A 306 -3.28 13.81 34.24
CA GLY A 306 -2.65 13.34 35.48
C GLY A 306 -1.87 12.04 35.32
N LEU A 307 -1.45 11.70 34.10
CA LEU A 307 -0.67 10.51 33.78
C LEU A 307 0.74 10.90 33.34
N ASP A 308 1.73 10.10 33.73
CA ASP A 308 3.10 10.23 33.25
C ASP A 308 3.39 9.12 32.23
N VAL A 309 3.60 9.50 30.98
CA VAL A 309 3.90 8.60 29.86
C VAL A 309 4.98 9.23 29.00
N LYS A 310 5.97 8.42 28.60
CA LYS A 310 6.97 8.79 27.59
C LYS A 310 6.60 8.10 26.28
N VAL A 311 6.54 8.87 25.20
CA VAL A 311 6.37 8.33 23.84
C VAL A 311 7.76 8.06 23.25
N PRO A 312 8.06 6.80 22.88
CA PRO A 312 9.32 6.48 22.22
C PRO A 312 9.51 7.29 20.93
N PHE A 313 10.70 7.81 20.74
CA PHE A 313 11.09 8.56 19.56
C PHE A 313 12.49 8.13 19.12
N ALA A 314 12.65 7.87 17.83
CA ALA A 314 13.94 7.55 17.22
C ALA A 314 14.19 8.56 16.09
N PRO A 315 15.27 9.37 16.14
CA PRO A 315 15.66 10.23 15.03
C PRO A 315 16.25 9.41 13.87
N GLY A 316 16.54 10.07 12.76
CA GLY A 316 17.19 9.49 11.57
C GLY A 316 16.34 9.54 10.30
N ARG A 317 15.11 10.06 10.36
CA ARG A 317 14.35 10.35 9.13
C ARG A 317 15.01 11.51 8.39
N THR A 318 14.81 11.57 7.09
CA THR A 318 15.29 12.68 6.26
C THR A 318 14.18 13.21 5.36
N ASP A 319 14.46 14.30 4.68
CA ASP A 319 13.47 15.06 3.91
C ASP A 319 13.66 14.82 2.41
N ALA A 320 12.72 14.11 1.77
CA ALA A 320 12.71 13.89 0.32
C ALA A 320 12.33 15.19 -0.40
N THR A 321 12.71 15.31 -1.68
CA THR A 321 12.35 16.44 -2.54
C THR A 321 11.16 16.13 -3.44
N GLN A 322 10.56 17.16 -4.05
CA GLN A 322 9.49 16.96 -5.04
C GLN A 322 9.99 16.19 -6.28
N ALA A 323 11.24 16.39 -6.70
CA ALA A 323 11.86 15.64 -7.80
C ALA A 323 12.06 14.16 -7.48
N GLN A 324 12.18 13.81 -6.19
CA GLN A 324 12.25 12.43 -5.69
C GLN A 324 10.86 11.84 -5.38
N THR A 325 9.79 12.47 -5.87
CA THR A 325 8.41 12.05 -5.60
C THR A 325 7.61 12.00 -6.90
N ASP A 326 7.31 10.79 -7.37
CA ASP A 326 6.37 10.58 -8.47
C ASP A 326 4.93 10.78 -7.96
N ALA A 327 4.35 11.94 -8.23
CA ALA A 327 3.03 12.28 -7.71
C ALA A 327 1.93 11.29 -8.14
N HIS A 328 2.03 10.71 -9.35
CA HIS A 328 1.05 9.72 -9.82
C HIS A 328 1.16 8.42 -9.03
N SER A 329 2.37 7.98 -8.71
CA SER A 329 2.59 6.76 -7.93
C SER A 329 2.05 6.87 -6.49
N PHE A 330 1.92 8.10 -5.94
CA PHE A 330 1.37 8.35 -4.60
C PHE A 330 -0.16 8.38 -4.55
N ALA A 331 -0.86 8.50 -5.68
CA ALA A 331 -2.32 8.56 -5.69
C ALA A 331 -3.01 7.35 -5.03
N PRO A 332 -2.52 6.09 -5.18
CA PRO A 332 -3.07 4.93 -4.46
C PRO A 332 -2.79 4.91 -2.95
N LEU A 333 -1.99 5.83 -2.41
CA LEU A 333 -1.76 6.00 -0.97
C LEU A 333 -2.74 6.98 -0.33
N GLU A 334 -3.50 7.74 -1.12
CA GLU A 334 -4.53 8.64 -0.60
C GLU A 334 -5.66 7.84 0.07
N PRO A 335 -5.90 8.05 1.38
CA PRO A 335 -6.95 7.31 2.07
C PRO A 335 -8.34 7.67 1.53
N ARG A 336 -9.09 6.66 1.04
CA ARG A 336 -10.51 6.83 0.70
C ARG A 336 -11.39 6.89 1.95
N ALA A 337 -11.02 6.12 2.95
CA ALA A 337 -11.55 6.20 4.31
C ALA A 337 -10.39 6.07 5.30
N ASP A 338 -10.51 6.75 6.42
CA ASP A 338 -9.59 6.63 7.54
C ASP A 338 -10.40 6.67 8.84
N GLY A 339 -10.81 5.48 9.31
CA GLY A 339 -11.59 5.35 10.53
C GLY A 339 -10.87 5.89 11.78
N PHE A 340 -9.54 5.91 11.78
CA PHE A 340 -8.76 6.52 12.86
C PHE A 340 -8.95 8.04 12.96
N ARG A 341 -9.29 8.70 11.85
CA ARG A 341 -9.68 10.13 11.79
C ARG A 341 -11.18 10.33 11.59
N ASN A 342 -12.00 9.28 11.73
CA ASN A 342 -13.44 9.30 11.46
C ASN A 342 -13.80 9.91 10.09
N TYR A 343 -13.00 9.59 9.08
CA TYR A 343 -13.08 10.20 7.75
C TYR A 343 -13.55 9.20 6.69
N VAL A 344 -14.47 9.66 5.85
CA VAL A 344 -14.84 9.03 4.57
C VAL A 344 -14.80 10.12 3.51
N GLY A 345 -13.93 9.97 2.51
CA GLY A 345 -13.77 10.96 1.45
C GLY A 345 -14.80 10.84 0.34
N GLY A 346 -14.75 11.76 -0.63
CA GLY A 346 -15.67 11.76 -1.78
C GLY A 346 -15.43 10.67 -2.83
N LYS A 347 -14.36 9.87 -2.71
CA LYS A 347 -14.05 8.78 -3.64
C LYS A 347 -14.87 7.53 -3.29
N ALA A 348 -15.25 6.76 -4.32
CA ALA A 348 -16.00 5.52 -4.13
C ALA A 348 -15.29 4.57 -3.14
N GLN A 349 -16.02 4.25 -2.07
CA GLN A 349 -15.63 3.31 -1.03
C GLN A 349 -16.59 2.12 -1.08
N PHE A 350 -16.03 0.91 -1.26
CA PHE A 350 -16.82 -0.30 -1.47
C PHE A 350 -17.09 -1.08 -0.19
N MET A 351 -16.25 -0.86 0.82
CA MET A 351 -16.37 -1.47 2.14
C MET A 351 -17.29 -0.64 3.04
N ALA A 352 -17.98 -1.29 3.98
CA ALA A 352 -18.61 -0.55 5.07
C ALA A 352 -17.53 0.20 5.90
N PRO A 353 -17.86 1.32 6.58
CA PRO A 353 -16.86 2.11 7.30
C PRO A 353 -16.03 1.30 8.32
N GLU A 354 -16.63 0.36 9.03
CA GLU A 354 -15.97 -0.54 9.98
C GLU A 354 -15.11 -1.62 9.31
N GLU A 355 -15.48 -2.08 8.11
CA GLU A 355 -14.66 -3.00 7.32
C GLU A 355 -13.42 -2.27 6.77
N ALA A 356 -13.61 -1.03 6.28
CA ALA A 356 -12.53 -0.16 5.83
C ALA A 356 -11.57 0.20 6.98
N LEU A 357 -12.06 0.32 8.21
CA LEU A 357 -11.21 0.48 9.40
C LEU A 357 -10.30 -0.74 9.59
N VAL A 358 -10.85 -1.95 9.51
CA VAL A 358 -10.08 -3.20 9.68
C VAL A 358 -9.06 -3.38 8.55
N ASP A 359 -9.45 -3.10 7.30
CA ASP A 359 -8.53 -3.07 6.15
C ASP A 359 -7.37 -2.10 6.40
N ARG A 360 -7.68 -0.87 6.85
CA ARG A 360 -6.67 0.13 7.18
C ARG A 360 -5.75 -0.32 8.31
N ALA A 361 -6.30 -0.94 9.36
CA ALA A 361 -5.53 -1.48 10.47
C ALA A 361 -4.59 -2.60 10.00
N GLN A 362 -5.04 -3.47 9.10
CA GLN A 362 -4.22 -4.52 8.49
C GLN A 362 -3.05 -3.92 7.70
N LEU A 363 -3.30 -2.89 6.89
CA LEU A 363 -2.24 -2.19 6.15
C LEU A 363 -1.22 -1.55 7.11
N LEU A 364 -1.66 -1.00 8.24
CA LEU A 364 -0.77 -0.48 9.29
C LEU A 364 -0.11 -1.57 10.16
N LYS A 365 -0.34 -2.85 9.86
CA LYS A 365 0.12 -4.01 10.62
C LYS A 365 -0.30 -3.97 12.10
N LEU A 366 -1.48 -3.41 12.38
CA LEU A 366 -2.04 -3.33 13.72
C LEU A 366 -2.81 -4.61 14.05
N THR A 367 -2.66 -5.05 15.29
CA THR A 367 -3.54 -6.05 15.90
C THR A 367 -4.85 -5.40 16.33
N ALA A 368 -5.89 -6.21 16.58
CA ALA A 368 -7.17 -5.67 17.08
C ALA A 368 -7.05 -4.87 18.41
N PRO A 369 -6.21 -5.27 19.40
CA PRO A 369 -5.94 -4.43 20.57
C PRO A 369 -5.29 -3.09 20.23
N GLU A 370 -4.28 -3.07 19.35
CA GLU A 370 -3.61 -1.82 18.93
C GLU A 370 -4.56 -0.90 18.16
N MET A 371 -5.41 -1.46 17.28
CA MET A 371 -6.45 -0.71 16.60
C MET A 371 -7.45 -0.11 17.60
N THR A 372 -7.91 -0.91 18.57
CA THR A 372 -8.83 -0.48 19.63
C THR A 372 -8.26 0.71 20.40
N VAL A 373 -7.04 0.56 20.95
CA VAL A 373 -6.43 1.61 21.78
C VAL A 373 -6.18 2.89 20.98
N LEU A 374 -5.75 2.77 19.72
CA LEU A 374 -5.53 3.92 18.84
C LEU A 374 -6.83 4.67 18.54
N ILE A 375 -7.93 3.98 18.26
CA ILE A 375 -9.24 4.64 18.04
C ILE A 375 -9.64 5.45 19.26
N GLY A 376 -9.62 4.83 20.45
CA GLY A 376 -10.02 5.51 21.68
C GLY A 376 -9.19 6.76 21.96
N GLY A 377 -7.86 6.65 21.83
CA GLY A 377 -6.96 7.77 22.08
C GLY A 377 -7.05 8.89 21.03
N LEU A 378 -7.10 8.54 19.74
CA LEU A 378 -7.20 9.53 18.67
C LEU A 378 -8.51 10.33 18.73
N ARG A 379 -9.61 9.70 19.15
CA ARG A 379 -10.88 10.40 19.39
C ARG A 379 -10.76 11.46 20.48
N VAL A 380 -10.27 11.10 21.66
CA VAL A 380 -10.18 12.05 22.79
C VAL A 380 -9.10 13.12 22.58
N LEU A 381 -8.06 12.84 21.80
CA LEU A 381 -7.04 13.82 21.40
C LEU A 381 -7.50 14.78 20.30
N GLY A 382 -8.70 14.59 19.74
CA GLY A 382 -9.28 15.48 18.73
C GLY A 382 -8.69 15.28 17.34
N ALA A 383 -8.23 14.08 17.00
CA ALA A 383 -7.55 13.81 15.73
C ALA A 383 -8.48 13.65 14.53
N ASN A 384 -9.79 13.80 14.71
CA ASN A 384 -10.79 13.65 13.65
C ASN A 384 -10.58 14.65 12.50
N ALA A 385 -10.81 14.21 11.26
CA ALA A 385 -10.74 15.07 10.09
C ALA A 385 -11.84 16.13 10.11
N GLY A 386 -11.51 17.34 9.64
CA GLY A 386 -12.44 18.47 9.54
C GLY A 386 -12.97 18.99 10.88
N GLY A 387 -12.35 18.61 12.01
CA GLY A 387 -12.83 18.95 13.34
C GLY A 387 -14.14 18.23 13.73
N ALA A 388 -14.49 17.12 13.06
CA ALA A 388 -15.70 16.38 13.36
C ALA A 388 -15.74 15.87 14.81
N THR A 389 -16.89 15.98 15.47
CA THR A 389 -17.04 15.59 16.89
C THR A 389 -17.60 14.17 17.08
N HIS A 390 -17.81 13.42 16.00
CA HIS A 390 -18.31 12.05 16.07
C HIS A 390 -17.30 11.14 16.77
N GLY A 391 -17.77 10.36 17.75
CA GLY A 391 -16.90 9.49 18.53
C GLY A 391 -16.07 10.18 19.61
N VAL A 392 -16.12 11.52 19.73
CA VAL A 392 -15.36 12.26 20.75
C VAL A 392 -16.12 12.20 22.08
N PHE A 393 -16.18 11.02 22.68
CA PHE A 393 -16.92 10.76 23.92
C PHE A 393 -16.10 11.18 25.14
N THR A 394 -15.83 12.48 25.28
CA THR A 394 -15.15 13.06 26.43
C THR A 394 -15.61 14.51 26.63
N ALA A 395 -15.60 14.95 27.89
CA ALA A 395 -15.77 16.37 28.23
C ALA A 395 -14.44 17.13 28.29
N GLN A 396 -13.30 16.45 28.08
CA GLN A 396 -11.96 17.04 28.16
C GLN A 396 -11.12 16.75 26.90
N PRO A 397 -11.56 17.17 25.69
CA PRO A 397 -10.78 16.97 24.47
C PRO A 397 -9.34 17.49 24.58
N GLY A 398 -8.40 16.77 23.97
CA GLY A 398 -6.96 17.05 24.04
C GLY A 398 -6.26 16.39 25.22
N LYS A 399 -6.99 15.74 26.14
CA LYS A 399 -6.42 14.92 27.20
C LYS A 399 -6.46 13.43 26.84
N LEU A 400 -5.39 12.71 27.15
CA LEU A 400 -5.32 11.27 26.89
C LEU A 400 -5.99 10.50 28.03
N THR A 401 -7.28 10.21 27.88
CA THR A 401 -8.09 9.43 28.82
C THR A 401 -8.73 8.23 28.13
N ASN A 402 -9.17 7.25 28.91
CA ASN A 402 -9.96 6.12 28.41
C ASN A 402 -11.46 6.45 28.27
N ASP A 403 -11.83 7.74 28.25
CA ASP A 403 -13.22 8.20 28.26
C ASP A 403 -14.02 7.67 27.09
N PHE A 404 -13.39 7.49 25.91
CA PHE A 404 -14.04 6.89 24.75
C PHE A 404 -14.72 5.56 25.11
N PHE A 405 -14.00 4.65 25.77
CA PHE A 405 -14.53 3.33 26.10
C PHE A 405 -15.52 3.37 27.25
N VAL A 406 -15.22 4.16 28.30
CA VAL A 406 -16.11 4.32 29.45
C VAL A 406 -17.49 4.84 29.01
N ASN A 407 -17.51 5.87 28.16
CA ASN A 407 -18.76 6.47 27.69
C ASN A 407 -19.46 5.64 26.60
N LEU A 408 -18.71 4.93 25.75
CA LEU A 408 -19.29 4.01 24.76
C LEU A 408 -20.03 2.84 25.43
N LEU A 409 -19.48 2.31 26.52
CA LEU A 409 -20.02 1.14 27.23
C LEU A 409 -20.99 1.49 28.36
N ASP A 410 -21.26 2.77 28.60
CA ASP A 410 -22.27 3.24 29.54
C ASP A 410 -23.67 2.83 29.05
N MET A 411 -24.27 1.85 29.71
CA MET A 411 -25.64 1.37 29.42
C MET A 411 -26.72 2.42 29.72
N GLY A 412 -26.39 3.48 30.45
CA GLY A 412 -27.23 4.68 30.61
C GLY A 412 -27.38 5.48 29.31
N THR A 413 -26.57 5.19 28.28
CA THR A 413 -26.72 5.76 26.93
C THR A 413 -27.43 4.77 26.02
N GLU A 414 -28.42 5.25 25.28
CA GLU A 414 -29.12 4.54 24.21
C GLU A 414 -28.71 5.10 22.86
N TRP A 415 -28.40 4.22 21.90
CA TRP A 415 -27.96 4.58 20.57
C TRP A 415 -29.05 4.33 19.53
N ALA A 416 -29.32 5.31 18.68
CA ALA A 416 -30.25 5.18 17.55
C ALA A 416 -29.66 5.77 16.27
N PRO A 417 -29.99 5.23 15.08
CA PRO A 417 -29.60 5.85 13.81
C PRO A 417 -30.15 7.28 13.68
N ALA A 418 -29.34 8.19 13.16
CA ALA A 418 -29.69 9.60 12.94
C ALA A 418 -29.71 10.00 11.45
N GLY A 419 -29.54 9.04 10.53
CA GLY A 419 -29.41 9.29 9.09
C GLY A 419 -27.94 9.41 8.64
N ASP A 420 -27.69 9.28 7.34
CA ASP A 420 -26.38 9.48 6.70
C ASP A 420 -25.19 8.73 7.35
N GLY A 421 -25.44 7.53 7.88
CA GLY A 421 -24.44 6.70 8.56
C GLY A 421 -24.04 7.20 9.96
N LEU A 422 -24.77 8.18 10.49
CA LEU A 422 -24.60 8.72 11.84
C LEU A 422 -25.57 8.07 12.82
N TYR A 423 -25.16 8.12 14.09
CA TYR A 423 -25.91 7.64 15.24
C TYR A 423 -25.91 8.70 16.33
N GLU A 424 -27.01 8.77 17.07
CA GLU A 424 -27.15 9.63 18.23
C GLU A 424 -27.21 8.79 19.51
N GLY A 425 -26.39 9.17 20.49
CA GLY A 425 -26.41 8.60 21.83
C GLY A 425 -27.18 9.52 22.76
N ARG A 426 -28.30 9.03 23.32
CA ARG A 426 -29.17 9.77 24.24
C ARG A 426 -29.13 9.15 25.63
N ASP A 427 -29.28 9.97 26.66
CA ASP A 427 -29.53 9.48 28.01
C ASP A 427 -30.83 8.65 28.03
N ARG A 428 -30.76 7.42 28.53
CA ARG A 428 -31.86 6.45 28.46
C ARG A 428 -33.09 6.87 29.27
N LYS A 429 -32.93 7.71 30.29
CA LYS A 429 -34.04 8.14 31.17
C LYS A 429 -34.69 9.42 30.67
N SER A 430 -33.89 10.41 30.33
CA SER A 430 -34.36 11.76 29.97
C SER A 430 -34.53 11.96 28.46
N GLY A 431 -33.92 11.10 27.63
CA GLY A 431 -33.87 11.27 26.18
C GLY A 431 -32.93 12.40 25.71
N ALA A 432 -32.19 13.04 26.63
CA ALA A 432 -31.29 14.13 26.31
C ALA A 432 -30.11 13.64 25.46
N ARG A 433 -29.78 14.37 24.38
CA ARG A 433 -28.63 14.05 23.53
C ARG A 433 -27.33 14.17 24.33
N LYS A 434 -26.53 13.11 24.34
CA LYS A 434 -25.18 13.09 24.93
C LYS A 434 -24.10 13.15 23.85
N TRP A 435 -24.22 12.29 22.83
CA TRP A 435 -23.14 12.03 21.88
C TRP A 435 -23.65 11.85 20.44
N THR A 436 -22.72 11.91 19.50
CA THR A 436 -22.92 11.40 18.14
C THR A 436 -21.76 10.53 17.72
N ALA A 437 -22.02 9.57 16.85
CA ALA A 437 -21.08 8.54 16.47
C ALA A 437 -21.29 8.15 15.01
N THR A 438 -20.26 7.53 14.43
CA THR A 438 -20.37 6.77 13.17
C THR A 438 -20.34 5.26 13.47
N ARG A 439 -20.46 4.45 12.42
CA ARG A 439 -20.27 2.99 12.53
C ARG A 439 -18.88 2.61 13.06
N VAL A 440 -17.84 3.38 12.70
CA VAL A 440 -16.46 3.17 13.16
C VAL A 440 -16.35 3.32 14.67
N ASP A 441 -17.15 4.18 15.28
CA ASP A 441 -17.14 4.37 16.72
C ASP A 441 -17.93 3.27 17.42
N LEU A 442 -19.14 2.97 16.93
CA LEU A 442 -20.06 2.03 17.58
C LEU A 442 -19.69 0.55 17.40
N ILE A 443 -18.86 0.21 16.41
CA ILE A 443 -18.44 -1.18 16.20
C ILE A 443 -17.73 -1.75 17.44
N PHE A 444 -17.02 -0.91 18.20
CA PHE A 444 -16.36 -1.27 19.46
C PHE A 444 -17.33 -1.52 20.62
N GLY A 445 -18.60 -1.10 20.51
CA GLY A 445 -19.66 -1.45 21.46
C GLY A 445 -20.53 -2.63 21.00
N SER A 446 -20.38 -3.06 19.74
CA SER A 446 -21.28 -4.00 19.06
C SER A 446 -20.62 -5.34 18.73
N HIS A 447 -19.48 -5.33 18.03
CA HIS A 447 -18.79 -6.56 17.65
C HIS A 447 -18.23 -7.24 18.89
N SER A 448 -18.62 -8.49 19.16
CA SER A 448 -18.37 -9.17 20.44
C SER A 448 -16.89 -9.18 20.85
N GLN A 449 -15.97 -9.42 19.92
CA GLN A 449 -14.54 -9.38 20.20
C GLN A 449 -14.00 -7.95 20.43
N LEU A 450 -14.46 -6.95 19.67
CA LEU A 450 -13.99 -5.58 19.83
C LEU A 450 -14.56 -4.96 21.11
N ARG A 451 -15.78 -5.35 21.48
CA ARG A 451 -16.39 -5.00 22.77
C ARG A 451 -15.59 -5.57 23.93
N ALA A 452 -15.16 -6.82 23.87
CA ALA A 452 -14.32 -7.40 24.92
C ALA A 452 -13.00 -6.61 25.09
N LEU A 453 -12.41 -6.11 24.01
CA LEU A 453 -11.23 -5.24 24.07
C LEU A 453 -11.55 -3.84 24.62
N ALA A 454 -12.69 -3.26 24.24
CA ALA A 454 -13.17 -2.00 24.79
C ALA A 454 -13.42 -2.10 26.30
N GLU A 455 -13.98 -3.21 26.78
CA GLU A 455 -14.23 -3.48 28.19
C GLU A 455 -12.93 -3.48 29.00
N VAL A 456 -11.85 -4.06 28.48
CA VAL A 456 -10.51 -4.01 29.11
C VAL A 456 -10.03 -2.56 29.30
N TYR A 457 -10.27 -1.68 28.33
CA TYR A 457 -9.86 -0.29 28.43
C TYR A 457 -10.87 0.59 29.18
N ALA A 458 -12.09 0.12 29.43
CA ALA A 458 -13.11 0.86 30.18
C ALA A 458 -13.08 0.59 31.69
N THR A 459 -12.30 -0.38 32.17
CA THR A 459 -12.21 -0.66 33.62
C THR A 459 -11.60 0.50 34.40
N ALA A 460 -11.95 0.62 35.68
CA ALA A 460 -11.50 1.73 36.53
C ALA A 460 -9.97 1.75 36.73
N ASP A 461 -9.30 0.60 36.63
CA ASP A 461 -7.86 0.42 36.76
C ASP A 461 -7.10 0.53 35.41
N ALA A 462 -7.80 0.75 34.29
CA ALA A 462 -7.18 0.76 32.96
C ALA A 462 -6.45 2.04 32.58
N LYS A 463 -6.58 3.15 33.32
CA LYS A 463 -6.08 4.49 32.90
C LYS A 463 -4.59 4.49 32.51
N VAL A 464 -3.74 3.94 33.38
CA VAL A 464 -2.29 3.87 33.14
C VAL A 464 -1.97 2.91 32.00
N ARG A 465 -2.65 1.77 31.95
CA ARG A 465 -2.48 0.76 30.90
C ARG A 465 -2.87 1.33 29.54
N PHE A 466 -4.02 1.96 29.43
CA PHE A 466 -4.50 2.63 28.22
C PHE A 466 -3.48 3.62 27.68
N ALA A 467 -2.95 4.52 28.52
CA ALA A 467 -1.96 5.50 28.08
C ALA A 467 -0.65 4.86 27.59
N LYS A 468 -0.17 3.82 28.26
CA LYS A 468 1.03 3.07 27.85
C LYS A 468 0.82 2.32 26.54
N ASP A 469 -0.29 1.59 26.43
CA ASP A 469 -0.64 0.83 25.22
C ASP A 469 -0.87 1.78 24.03
N PHE A 470 -1.50 2.93 24.25
CA PHE A 470 -1.66 3.98 23.25
C PHE A 470 -0.30 4.52 22.77
N ALA A 471 0.60 4.87 23.70
CA ALA A 471 1.93 5.37 23.37
C ALA A 471 2.76 4.33 22.60
N ALA A 472 2.64 3.05 22.95
CA ALA A 472 3.30 1.96 22.23
C ALA A 472 2.74 1.76 20.82
N ALA A 473 1.42 1.72 20.66
CA ALA A 473 0.77 1.59 19.36
C ALA A 473 1.03 2.81 18.46
N TRP A 474 1.06 4.02 19.04
CA TRP A 474 1.47 5.25 18.34
C TRP A 474 2.90 5.14 17.82
N ALA A 475 3.86 4.78 18.70
CA ALA A 475 5.26 4.64 18.32
C ALA A 475 5.46 3.58 17.23
N LYS A 476 4.69 2.49 17.26
CA LYS A 476 4.68 1.48 16.19
C LYS A 476 4.29 2.09 14.84
N VAL A 477 3.22 2.88 14.77
CA VAL A 477 2.79 3.55 13.52
C VAL A 477 3.84 4.57 13.07
N MET A 478 4.37 5.37 14.00
CA MET A 478 5.40 6.37 13.67
C MET A 478 6.68 5.73 13.09
N ASN A 479 7.02 4.51 13.52
CA ASN A 479 8.21 3.79 13.07
C ASN A 479 7.95 2.72 12.00
N ALA A 480 6.75 2.68 11.40
CA ALA A 480 6.37 1.61 10.49
C ALA A 480 7.25 1.54 9.22
N ASP A 481 7.86 2.66 8.82
CA ASP A 481 8.77 2.81 7.67
C ASP A 481 10.26 2.89 8.04
N ARG A 482 10.61 2.71 9.32
CA ARG A 482 11.98 2.83 9.85
C ARG A 482 12.80 1.56 9.64
N PHE A 483 12.88 1.14 8.38
CA PHE A 483 13.68 -0.02 7.97
C PHE A 483 15.19 0.20 8.10
N ASP A 484 15.63 1.45 8.27
CA ASP A 484 17.01 1.81 8.61
C ASP A 484 17.41 1.39 10.03
N LEU A 485 16.43 1.09 10.89
CA LEU A 485 16.64 0.62 12.27
C LEU A 485 16.43 -0.90 12.44
N ALA A 486 16.10 -1.61 11.36
CA ALA A 486 15.60 -2.99 11.39
C ALA A 486 16.69 -4.06 11.49
#